data_AF-A0A519KUP3-F1
#
_entry.id   AF-A0A519KUP3-F1
#
_cell.length_a   1.000
_cell.length_b   1.000
_cell.length_c   1.000
_cell.angle_alpha   90.00
_cell.angle_beta   90.00
_cell.angle_gamma   90.00
#
_symmetry.space_group_name_H-M   'P 1'
#
loop_
_entity.id
_entity.type
_entity.pdbx_description
1 polymer ?
#
loop_
_entity_poly.entity_id
_entity_poly.type
_entity_poly.pdbx_seq_one_letter_code
_entity_poly.pdbx_strand_id
1 'polypeptide(L)'
;MIDAIKRGAWCVGAAAVLALSAPQAALADWRRAETAHFVVYSNGSERNLRDYAVRLERFDALLRHLTRTPADAEGLRKLPVYLVGDGRELRVVQPDLPEGVDGFYRASPSDIRAILVRGRDDDLLLHEYTHHHMSQTWPGSYPGWFREGYAEYFATATVDARGKSTVGYPHLGRLQNLQQQRWLPLEQLLTASPMTLDRQGQRAMFYAQSWLLTHYLLADPDRLQRFDGYLADLRTGADPVTAFTARMGATTEVLTRNLRAYMTRGLHYSELNIPPIDPQMTVTALPASADYVMLIGLNIKERSGGDDNPAPAEQATDDVQMIARFREAQVLLGRAFAADDTDYRVLANLARIRQVAPDYPNENDLETLRLAVLHAPQVLNLRAQAAEAMIAAGHDEEAEFYLLPIANDPHGSGFADWARERIDAIHARRAAGGASAPVSSSAVKMSATLMVPSAATGMGLSSEYALLSLGSILGRSKRIREPREGHPCPRATKESDRSSNRNDAAPGAPCSYHVVPPPTGWLSWVMNRNSGDPRRVVSLARSLSASRPPPRQKFTRVRTRPKASRKRLSTGKGSRMDAR
;
A
#
# COMPACT_ATOMS: atom_id res chain seq x y z
N MET A 1 -23.54 -51.88 49.11
CA MET A 1 -22.70 -50.65 49.23
C MET A 1 -21.48 -50.70 48.31
N ILE A 2 -20.72 -51.79 48.28
CA ILE A 2 -19.55 -51.98 47.38
C ILE A 2 -19.92 -51.93 45.88
N ASP A 3 -21.07 -52.47 45.48
CA ASP A 3 -21.51 -52.44 44.07
C ASP A 3 -22.02 -51.09 43.58
N ALA A 4 -22.38 -50.17 44.49
CA ALA A 4 -22.75 -48.81 44.14
C ALA A 4 -21.50 -47.93 43.90
N ILE A 5 -20.45 -48.18 44.68
CA ILE A 5 -19.14 -47.51 44.53
C ILE A 5 -18.46 -47.94 43.22
N LYS A 6 -18.56 -49.23 42.85
CA LYS A 6 -18.04 -49.74 41.57
C LYS A 6 -18.75 -49.12 40.36
N ARG A 7 -20.08 -48.94 40.38
CA ARG A 7 -20.82 -48.34 39.25
C ARG A 7 -20.54 -46.84 39.09
N GLY A 8 -20.35 -46.11 40.19
CA GLY A 8 -19.92 -44.70 40.15
C GLY A 8 -18.54 -44.51 39.52
N ALA A 9 -17.59 -45.40 39.83
CA ALA A 9 -16.24 -45.37 39.26
C ALA A 9 -16.22 -45.60 37.73
N TRP A 10 -17.12 -46.45 37.21
CA TRP A 10 -17.23 -46.70 35.76
C TRP A 10 -17.87 -45.53 35.01
N CYS A 11 -18.85 -44.83 35.59
CA CYS A 11 -19.45 -43.65 34.97
C CYS A 11 -18.49 -42.43 34.95
N VAL A 12 -17.69 -42.25 36.01
CA VAL A 12 -16.65 -41.21 36.05
C VAL A 12 -15.49 -41.54 35.10
N GLY A 13 -15.09 -42.81 35.03
CA GLY A 13 -14.07 -43.28 34.08
C GLY A 13 -14.51 -43.15 32.62
N ALA A 14 -15.75 -43.48 32.29
CA ALA A 14 -16.29 -43.34 30.94
C ALA A 14 -16.43 -41.86 30.50
N ALA A 15 -16.83 -40.96 31.41
CA ALA A 15 -16.87 -39.52 31.13
C ALA A 15 -15.47 -38.92 30.96
N ALA A 16 -14.47 -39.38 31.72
CA ALA A 16 -13.08 -38.95 31.55
C ALA A 16 -12.46 -39.45 30.24
N VAL A 17 -12.76 -40.67 29.81
CA VAL A 17 -12.31 -41.22 28.51
C VAL A 17 -13.00 -40.52 27.33
N LEU A 18 -14.28 -40.15 27.45
CA LEU A 18 -14.99 -39.35 26.43
C LEU A 18 -14.47 -37.89 26.35
N ALA A 19 -14.03 -37.29 27.46
CA ALA A 19 -13.40 -35.96 27.46
C ALA A 19 -11.98 -35.96 26.86
N LEU A 20 -11.24 -37.06 26.98
CA LEU A 20 -9.93 -37.28 26.32
C LEU A 20 -10.05 -37.67 24.83
N SER A 21 -11.27 -37.97 24.37
CA SER A 21 -11.57 -38.32 22.96
C SER A 21 -12.19 -37.16 22.17
N ALA A 22 -12.32 -35.97 22.78
CA ALA A 22 -12.70 -34.78 22.04
C ALA A 22 -11.61 -34.54 20.98
N PRO A 23 -11.94 -34.40 19.69
CA PRO A 23 -10.94 -34.07 18.68
C PRO A 23 -10.30 -32.75 19.13
N GLN A 24 -9.04 -32.82 19.55
CA GLN A 24 -8.24 -31.62 19.72
C GLN A 24 -8.19 -31.01 18.34
N ALA A 25 -8.90 -29.90 18.16
CA ALA A 25 -8.84 -29.14 16.93
C ALA A 25 -7.35 -28.89 16.67
N ALA A 26 -6.81 -29.53 15.63
CA ALA A 26 -5.45 -29.28 15.24
C ALA A 26 -5.33 -27.78 14.97
N LEU A 27 -4.33 -27.15 15.58
CA LEU A 27 -4.00 -25.76 15.30
C LEU A 27 -3.03 -25.77 14.11
N ALA A 28 -3.15 -24.75 13.27
CA ALA A 28 -2.19 -24.53 12.21
C ALA A 28 -0.83 -24.13 12.80
N ASP A 29 0.23 -24.30 12.01
CA ASP A 29 1.52 -23.70 12.35
C ASP A 29 1.43 -22.16 12.29
N TRP A 30 0.50 -21.63 11.47
CA TRP A 30 0.21 -20.21 11.39
C TRP A 30 -0.31 -19.60 12.69
N ARG A 31 0.32 -18.51 13.11
CA ARG A 31 -0.07 -17.65 14.22
C ARG A 31 -0.28 -16.24 13.71
N ARG A 32 -1.17 -15.51 14.40
CA ARG A 32 -1.47 -14.09 14.18
C ARG A 32 -1.06 -13.29 15.41
N ALA A 33 -0.18 -12.31 15.26
CA ALA A 33 0.12 -11.30 16.25
C ALA A 33 -0.57 -9.99 15.84
N GLU A 34 -1.42 -9.47 16.71
CA GLU A 34 -2.10 -8.20 16.50
C GLU A 34 -1.59 -7.15 17.49
N THR A 35 -1.14 -6.02 16.95
CA THR A 35 -0.65 -4.85 17.67
C THR A 35 -1.58 -3.64 17.40
N ALA A 36 -1.13 -2.42 17.72
CA ALA A 36 -1.88 -1.20 17.43
C ALA A 36 -1.99 -0.94 15.92
N HIS A 37 -0.89 -1.08 15.17
CA HIS A 37 -0.78 -0.70 13.77
C HIS A 37 -0.60 -1.88 12.81
N PHE A 38 -0.31 -3.07 13.30
CA PHE A 38 -0.01 -4.24 12.47
C PHE A 38 -0.82 -5.47 12.84
N VAL A 39 -1.01 -6.33 11.84
CA VAL A 39 -1.43 -7.71 12.03
C VAL A 39 -0.42 -8.60 11.33
N VAL A 40 0.47 -9.23 12.10
CA VAL A 40 1.55 -10.05 11.57
C VAL A 40 1.13 -11.52 11.60
N TYR A 41 1.28 -12.21 10.47
CA TYR A 41 0.99 -13.63 10.31
C TYR A 41 2.29 -14.38 10.08
N SER A 42 2.48 -15.53 10.73
CA SER A 42 3.64 -16.38 10.47
C SER A 42 3.38 -17.83 10.85
N ASN A 43 3.85 -18.78 10.04
CA ASN A 43 3.98 -20.20 10.43
C ASN A 43 5.33 -20.50 11.13
N GLY A 44 6.07 -19.47 11.57
CA GLY A 44 7.29 -19.61 12.38
C GLY A 44 7.02 -19.67 13.89
N SER A 45 8.09 -19.56 14.68
CA SER A 45 7.99 -19.53 16.15
C SER A 45 7.27 -18.28 16.64
N GLU A 46 6.50 -18.42 17.74
CA GLU A 46 5.83 -17.28 18.38
C GLU A 46 6.82 -16.19 18.80
N ARG A 47 8.01 -16.57 19.28
CA ARG A 47 9.05 -15.61 19.65
C ARG A 47 9.45 -14.71 18.48
N ASN A 48 9.77 -15.30 17.33
CA ASN A 48 10.17 -14.51 16.15
C ASN A 48 9.00 -13.65 15.64
N LEU A 49 7.77 -14.16 15.72
CA LEU A 49 6.57 -13.39 15.38
C LEU A 49 6.41 -12.16 16.27
N ARG A 50 6.57 -12.31 17.59
CA ARG A 50 6.52 -11.20 18.56
C ARG A 50 7.65 -10.21 18.33
N ASP A 51 8.88 -10.69 18.20
CA ASP A 51 10.07 -9.85 17.98
C ASP A 51 9.92 -9.00 16.70
N TYR A 52 9.38 -9.57 15.63
CA TYR A 52 9.12 -8.86 14.38
C TYR A 52 7.97 -7.84 14.52
N ALA A 53 6.87 -8.21 15.17
CA ALA A 53 5.77 -7.27 15.44
C ALA A 53 6.25 -6.06 16.27
N VAL A 54 7.14 -6.28 17.25
CA VAL A 54 7.78 -5.19 18.01
C VAL A 54 8.65 -4.30 17.11
N ARG A 55 9.43 -4.89 16.20
CA ARG A 55 10.27 -4.12 15.25
C ARG A 55 9.41 -3.18 14.40
N LEU A 56 8.29 -3.66 13.87
CA LEU A 56 7.38 -2.85 13.06
C LEU A 56 6.74 -1.70 13.84
N GLU A 57 6.26 -1.97 15.07
CA GLU A 57 5.69 -0.92 15.94
C GLU A 57 6.72 0.15 16.33
N ARG A 58 7.98 -0.25 16.57
CA ARG A 58 9.05 0.72 16.83
C ARG A 58 9.37 1.58 15.60
N PHE A 59 9.35 0.98 14.41
CA PHE A 59 9.56 1.73 13.17
C PHE A 59 8.41 2.71 12.89
N ASP A 60 7.15 2.27 13.05
CA ASP A 60 5.98 3.15 12.96
C ASP A 60 6.10 4.33 13.93
N ALA A 61 6.44 4.06 15.19
CA ALA A 61 6.55 5.12 16.16
C ALA A 61 7.73 6.06 15.92
N LEU A 62 8.83 5.58 15.32
CA LEU A 62 9.88 6.46 14.81
C LEU A 62 9.31 7.40 13.75
N LEU A 63 8.62 6.87 12.74
CA LEU A 63 8.01 7.70 11.68
C LEU A 63 7.00 8.69 12.25
N ARG A 64 6.13 8.28 13.18
CA ARG A 64 5.16 9.16 13.84
C ARG A 64 5.81 10.24 14.70
N HIS A 65 6.85 9.89 15.46
CA HIS A 65 7.60 10.87 16.26
C HIS A 65 8.22 11.93 15.35
N LEU A 66 8.82 11.46 14.26
CA LEU A 66 9.41 12.26 13.22
C LEU A 66 8.35 13.18 12.58
N THR A 67 7.21 12.64 12.14
CA THR A 67 6.16 13.42 11.48
C THR A 67 5.24 14.17 12.44
N ARG A 68 5.38 14.00 13.76
CA ARG A 68 4.44 14.48 14.80
C ARG A 68 3.00 14.05 14.55
N THR A 69 2.83 12.83 14.04
CA THR A 69 1.51 12.21 13.92
C THR A 69 1.16 11.55 15.26
N PRO A 70 -0.07 11.75 15.79
CA PRO A 70 -0.49 11.08 17.02
C PRO A 70 -0.39 9.54 16.91
N ALA A 71 0.03 8.90 18.00
CA ALA A 71 0.13 7.44 18.10
C ALA A 71 -1.24 6.75 18.14
N ASP A 72 -2.29 7.50 18.48
CA ASP A 72 -3.67 7.08 18.67
C ASP A 72 -4.59 7.60 17.56
N ALA A 73 -4.06 7.86 16.36
CA ALA A 73 -4.87 8.30 15.23
C ALA A 73 -5.96 7.24 14.92
N GLU A 74 -7.13 7.41 15.53
CA GLU A 74 -8.27 6.51 15.44
C GLU A 74 -8.69 6.32 13.98
N GLY A 75 -9.03 5.09 13.60
CA GLY A 75 -9.61 4.77 12.28
C GLY A 75 -8.60 4.44 11.17
N LEU A 76 -7.29 4.42 11.45
CA LEU A 76 -6.31 3.88 10.51
C LEU A 76 -6.31 2.35 10.54
N ARG A 77 -6.44 1.73 9.36
CA ARG A 77 -6.42 0.28 9.21
C ARG A 77 -5.04 -0.27 9.53
N LYS A 78 -5.00 -1.34 10.35
CA LYS A 78 -3.77 -2.10 10.62
C LYS A 78 -3.22 -2.73 9.35
N LEU A 79 -1.91 -2.67 9.14
CA LEU A 79 -1.26 -3.31 7.99
C LEU A 79 -1.09 -4.83 8.24
N PRO A 80 -1.70 -5.70 7.40
CA PRO A 80 -1.41 -7.12 7.41
C PRO A 80 -0.02 -7.40 6.83
N VAL A 81 0.82 -8.12 7.59
CA VAL A 81 2.15 -8.56 7.16
C VAL A 81 2.26 -10.07 7.27
N TYR A 82 2.62 -10.75 6.18
CA TYR A 82 2.73 -12.21 6.14
C TYR A 82 4.19 -12.63 6.03
N LEU A 83 4.69 -13.31 7.06
CA LEU A 83 6.06 -13.79 7.13
C LEU A 83 6.11 -15.27 6.75
N VAL A 84 6.44 -15.54 5.49
CA VAL A 84 6.53 -16.89 4.91
C VAL A 84 7.90 -17.53 5.14
N GLY A 85 7.98 -18.85 5.00
CA GLY A 85 9.19 -19.61 5.26
C GLY A 85 10.28 -19.42 4.21
N ASP A 86 9.93 -19.33 2.93
CA ASP A 86 10.87 -19.22 1.83
C ASP A 86 10.24 -18.61 0.55
N GLY A 87 11.06 -18.41 -0.48
CA GLY A 87 10.61 -17.88 -1.76
C GLY A 87 9.65 -18.80 -2.53
N ARG A 88 9.56 -20.10 -2.20
CA ARG A 88 8.56 -21.00 -2.81
C ARG A 88 7.17 -20.68 -2.28
N GLU A 89 7.05 -20.44 -0.98
CA GLU A 89 5.79 -19.98 -0.37
C GLU A 89 5.37 -18.59 -0.90
N LEU A 90 6.32 -17.66 -1.14
CA LEU A 90 6.02 -16.40 -1.85
C LEU A 90 5.40 -16.66 -3.23
N ARG A 91 5.95 -17.62 -3.99
CA ARG A 91 5.45 -17.97 -5.33
C ARG A 91 4.12 -18.71 -5.33
N VAL A 92 3.67 -19.25 -4.20
CA VAL A 92 2.27 -19.69 -4.07
C VAL A 92 1.34 -18.49 -4.18
N VAL A 93 1.73 -17.35 -3.60
CA VAL A 93 0.93 -16.12 -3.64
C VAL A 93 1.06 -15.40 -4.98
N GLN A 94 2.28 -15.29 -5.51
CA GLN A 94 2.56 -14.66 -6.81
C GLN A 94 3.44 -15.58 -7.67
N PRO A 95 2.84 -16.42 -8.53
CA PRO A 95 3.57 -17.43 -9.32
C PRO A 95 4.67 -16.87 -10.23
N ASP A 96 4.45 -15.68 -10.79
CA ASP A 96 5.37 -15.03 -11.75
C ASP A 96 6.46 -14.19 -11.06
N LEU A 97 6.59 -14.29 -9.72
CA LEU A 97 7.59 -13.55 -8.98
C LEU A 97 9.02 -14.06 -9.31
N PRO A 98 9.94 -13.20 -9.77
CA PRO A 98 11.30 -13.59 -10.11
C PRO A 98 12.04 -14.26 -8.95
N GLU A 99 13.02 -15.12 -9.26
CA GLU A 99 13.93 -15.65 -8.26
C GLU A 99 14.76 -14.53 -7.60
N GLY A 100 15.07 -14.68 -6.32
CA GLY A 100 15.82 -13.69 -5.54
C GLY A 100 14.98 -12.55 -4.96
N VAL A 101 13.67 -12.51 -5.22
CA VAL A 101 12.76 -11.57 -4.54
C VAL A 101 12.36 -12.14 -3.18
N ASP A 102 12.68 -11.40 -2.12
CA ASP A 102 12.45 -11.81 -0.73
C ASP A 102 11.16 -11.23 -0.11
N GLY A 103 10.40 -10.44 -0.88
CA GLY A 103 9.08 -9.95 -0.45
C GLY A 103 8.46 -8.98 -1.44
N PHE A 104 7.23 -8.57 -1.16
CA PHE A 104 6.53 -7.51 -1.89
C PHE A 104 5.43 -6.87 -1.03
N TYR A 105 5.05 -5.65 -1.41
CA TYR A 105 3.90 -4.93 -0.88
C TYR A 105 2.84 -4.78 -1.97
N ARG A 106 1.57 -4.82 -1.57
CA ARG A 106 0.43 -4.61 -2.47
C ARG A 106 -0.55 -3.65 -1.82
N ALA A 107 -0.96 -2.64 -2.57
CA ALA A 107 -2.10 -1.79 -2.26
C ALA A 107 -3.07 -1.80 -3.45
N SER A 108 -4.23 -2.44 -3.29
CA SER A 108 -5.23 -2.56 -4.35
C SER A 108 -6.65 -2.39 -3.79
N PRO A 109 -7.67 -2.26 -4.66
CA PRO A 109 -9.07 -2.27 -4.24
C PRO A 109 -9.49 -3.54 -3.48
N SER A 110 -8.77 -4.66 -3.66
CA SER A 110 -9.10 -5.94 -3.04
C SER A 110 -8.39 -6.14 -1.69
N ASP A 111 -7.15 -5.66 -1.54
CA ASP A 111 -6.43 -5.74 -0.27
C ASP A 111 -5.21 -4.80 -0.20
N ILE A 112 -4.80 -4.49 1.03
CA ILE A 112 -3.51 -3.86 1.32
C ILE A 112 -2.74 -4.78 2.26
N ARG A 113 -1.53 -5.17 1.88
CA ARG A 113 -0.69 -6.10 2.65
C ARG A 113 0.78 -6.10 2.23
N ALA A 114 1.63 -6.62 3.09
CA ALA A 114 2.99 -7.02 2.75
C ALA A 114 3.22 -8.51 2.97
N ILE A 115 4.10 -9.12 2.17
CA ILE A 115 4.48 -10.53 2.28
C ILE A 115 6.00 -10.64 2.14
N LEU A 116 6.68 -11.29 3.08
CA LEU A 116 8.14 -11.38 3.15
C LEU A 116 8.62 -12.77 3.57
N VAL A 117 9.78 -13.16 3.08
CA VAL A 117 10.52 -14.32 3.57
C VAL A 117 11.13 -14.00 4.94
N ARG A 118 10.88 -14.87 5.91
CA ARG A 118 11.44 -14.75 7.25
C ARG A 118 12.96 -14.76 7.27
N GLY A 119 13.53 -13.95 8.16
CA GLY A 119 14.97 -13.94 8.44
C GLY A 119 15.81 -13.33 7.32
N ARG A 120 15.17 -12.75 6.29
CA ARG A 120 15.79 -11.89 5.29
C ARG A 120 15.77 -10.44 5.75
N ASP A 121 16.51 -9.63 5.01
CA ASP A 121 16.46 -8.18 5.16
C ASP A 121 15.03 -7.68 4.92
N ASP A 122 14.57 -6.75 5.77
CA ASP A 122 13.24 -6.16 5.70
C ASP A 122 13.27 -4.69 5.27
N ASP A 123 14.41 -4.18 4.81
CA ASP A 123 14.55 -2.87 4.18
C ASP A 123 13.44 -2.61 3.14
N LEU A 124 13.05 -3.62 2.36
CA LEU A 124 11.91 -3.55 1.44
C LEU A 124 10.60 -3.23 2.16
N LEU A 125 10.27 -3.92 3.26
CA LEU A 125 9.05 -3.63 4.01
C LEU A 125 9.12 -2.25 4.65
N LEU A 126 10.26 -1.86 5.20
CA LEU A 126 10.41 -0.55 5.83
C LEU A 126 10.31 0.58 4.79
N HIS A 127 10.83 0.35 3.58
CA HIS A 127 10.64 1.23 2.42
C HIS A 127 9.15 1.37 2.06
N GLU A 128 8.46 0.25 1.83
CA GLU A 128 7.04 0.24 1.47
C GLU A 128 6.14 0.79 2.58
N TYR A 129 6.48 0.52 3.84
CA TYR A 129 5.79 1.09 5.00
C TYR A 129 6.03 2.60 5.10
N THR A 130 7.20 3.10 4.70
CA THR A 130 7.44 4.55 4.63
C THR A 130 6.51 5.19 3.60
N HIS A 131 6.30 4.58 2.42
CA HIS A 131 5.29 5.03 1.48
C HIS A 131 3.87 4.97 2.07
N HIS A 132 3.53 3.86 2.72
CA HIS A 132 2.23 3.67 3.39
C HIS A 132 1.96 4.79 4.40
N HIS A 133 2.89 5.02 5.32
CA HIS A 133 2.81 6.07 6.34
C HIS A 133 2.74 7.46 5.69
N MET A 134 3.61 7.74 4.70
CA MET A 134 3.61 9.02 3.97
C MET A 134 2.26 9.28 3.29
N SER A 135 1.60 8.27 2.73
CA SER A 135 0.28 8.43 2.09
C SER A 135 -0.83 8.80 3.08
N GLN A 136 -0.71 8.35 4.34
CA GLN A 136 -1.68 8.63 5.41
C GLN A 136 -1.44 10.00 6.06
N THR A 137 -0.17 10.37 6.24
CA THR A 137 0.16 11.60 6.98
C THR A 137 0.34 12.80 6.05
N TRP A 138 0.89 12.58 4.85
CA TRP A 138 1.27 13.62 3.89
C TRP A 138 0.66 13.33 2.51
N PRO A 139 -0.66 13.51 2.32
CA PRO A 139 -1.34 13.17 1.08
C PRO A 139 -1.02 14.10 -0.11
N GLY A 140 -0.07 15.04 0.05
CA GLY A 140 0.33 15.98 -0.99
C GLY A 140 1.13 15.33 -2.12
N SER A 141 1.25 16.04 -3.24
CA SER A 141 2.12 15.63 -4.34
C SER A 141 3.60 15.88 -4.02
N TYR A 142 4.42 14.87 -4.29
CA TYR A 142 5.87 14.91 -4.19
C TYR A 142 6.49 14.35 -5.46
N PRO A 143 7.62 14.90 -5.95
CA PRO A 143 8.28 14.38 -7.13
C PRO A 143 8.76 12.95 -6.88
N GLY A 144 8.73 12.12 -7.93
CA GLY A 144 9.00 10.68 -7.83
C GLY A 144 10.33 10.37 -7.14
N TRP A 145 11.41 11.06 -7.51
CA TRP A 145 12.73 10.86 -6.88
C TRP A 145 12.72 11.14 -5.37
N PHE A 146 11.92 12.10 -4.88
CA PHE A 146 11.87 12.39 -3.45
C PHE A 146 11.02 11.35 -2.71
N ARG A 147 9.90 10.91 -3.30
CA ARG A 147 9.10 9.81 -2.73
C ARG A 147 9.98 8.57 -2.51
N GLU A 148 10.71 8.17 -3.55
CA GLU A 148 11.60 7.01 -3.49
C GLU A 148 12.78 7.24 -2.57
N GLY A 149 13.44 8.39 -2.68
CA GLY A 149 14.59 8.73 -1.86
C GLY A 149 14.27 8.84 -0.37
N TYR A 150 13.07 9.31 -0.03
CA TYR A 150 12.57 9.37 1.35
C TYR A 150 12.31 7.97 1.90
N ALA A 151 11.68 7.09 1.13
CA ALA A 151 11.48 5.70 1.52
C ALA A 151 12.82 4.96 1.69
N GLU A 152 13.77 5.12 0.76
CA GLU A 152 15.12 4.59 0.88
C GLU A 152 15.88 5.14 2.10
N TYR A 153 15.65 6.41 2.48
CA TYR A 153 16.34 7.05 3.62
C TYR A 153 15.93 6.41 4.96
N PHE A 154 14.67 5.99 5.09
CA PHE A 154 14.13 5.34 6.29
C PHE A 154 14.16 3.81 6.24
N ALA A 155 14.34 3.21 5.06
CA ALA A 155 14.38 1.75 4.89
C ALA A 155 15.38 1.06 5.81
N THR A 156 16.52 1.69 6.10
CA THR A 156 17.60 1.14 6.93
C THR A 156 17.52 1.55 8.41
N ALA A 157 16.41 2.16 8.83
CA ALA A 157 16.31 2.69 10.17
C ALA A 157 16.35 1.58 11.23
N THR A 158 16.97 1.88 12.37
CA THR A 158 16.94 0.99 13.53
C THR A 158 16.34 1.72 14.72
N VAL A 159 15.66 0.98 15.59
CA VAL A 159 15.07 1.49 16.83
C VAL A 159 15.19 0.40 17.90
N ASP A 160 15.89 0.70 18.98
CA ASP A 160 16.03 -0.24 20.10
C ASP A 160 14.90 -0.12 21.13
N ALA A 161 14.92 -0.97 22.16
CA ALA A 161 13.89 -0.98 23.20
C ALA A 161 13.85 0.29 24.07
N ARG A 162 14.93 1.06 24.09
CA ARG A 162 15.04 2.33 24.83
C ARG A 162 14.69 3.53 23.95
N GLY A 163 14.34 3.28 22.68
CA GLY A 163 14.02 4.31 21.71
C GLY A 163 15.26 4.99 21.11
N LYS A 164 16.46 4.43 21.27
CA LYS A 164 17.62 4.90 20.50
C LYS A 164 17.42 4.46 19.05
N SER A 165 17.47 5.44 18.15
CA SER A 165 17.19 5.24 16.74
C SER A 165 18.29 5.76 15.83
N THR A 166 18.49 5.10 14.69
CA THR A 166 19.38 5.53 13.62
C THR A 166 18.61 5.70 12.32
N VAL A 167 18.88 6.74 11.55
CA VAL A 167 18.25 6.98 10.23
C VAL A 167 19.26 7.50 9.21
N GLY A 168 19.02 7.22 7.93
CA GLY A 168 19.84 7.73 6.83
C GLY A 168 21.10 6.92 6.54
N TYR A 169 21.15 5.63 6.92
CA TYR A 169 22.17 4.73 6.37
C TYR A 169 21.81 4.35 4.92
N PRO A 170 22.77 4.26 4.00
CA PRO A 170 22.50 3.70 2.67
C PRO A 170 22.39 2.18 2.77
N HIS A 171 21.40 1.60 2.09
CA HIS A 171 21.44 0.17 1.80
C HIS A 171 22.71 -0.16 0.98
N LEU A 172 23.39 -1.27 1.30
CA LEU A 172 24.71 -1.61 0.75
C LEU A 172 24.70 -1.66 -0.78
N GLY A 173 23.66 -2.24 -1.37
CA GLY A 173 23.50 -2.28 -2.83
C GLY A 173 23.35 -0.89 -3.45
N ARG A 174 22.75 0.09 -2.76
CA ARG A 174 22.65 1.48 -3.24
C ARG A 174 24.00 2.17 -3.22
N LEU A 175 24.77 1.96 -2.15
CA LEU A 175 26.13 2.50 -2.06
C LEU A 175 27.04 1.93 -3.16
N GLN A 176 26.97 0.62 -3.42
CA GLN A 176 27.71 -0.01 -4.51
C GLN A 176 27.32 0.58 -5.88
N ASN A 177 26.02 0.81 -6.12
CA ASN A 177 25.57 1.47 -7.34
C ASN A 177 26.19 2.88 -7.47
N LEU A 178 26.10 3.71 -6.43
CA LEU A 178 26.67 5.07 -6.45
C LEU A 178 28.18 5.10 -6.71
N GLN A 179 28.91 4.10 -6.24
CA GLN A 179 30.37 4.01 -6.38
C GLN A 179 30.81 3.44 -7.72
N GLN A 180 30.10 2.44 -8.25
CA GLN A 180 30.59 1.60 -9.35
C GLN A 180 29.86 1.86 -10.68
N GLN A 181 28.63 2.35 -10.64
CA GLN A 181 27.79 2.50 -11.82
C GLN A 181 27.75 3.95 -12.30
N ARG A 182 27.40 4.13 -13.58
CA ARG A 182 27.22 5.46 -14.17
C ARG A 182 25.98 6.13 -13.59
N TRP A 183 26.15 7.35 -13.09
CA TRP A 183 25.03 8.16 -12.60
C TRP A 183 24.16 8.64 -13.76
N LEU A 184 22.86 8.72 -13.51
CA LEU A 184 21.89 9.44 -14.33
C LEU A 184 22.25 10.94 -14.35
N PRO A 185 22.07 11.62 -15.50
CA PRO A 185 21.96 13.07 -15.53
C PRO A 185 20.92 13.56 -14.50
N LEU A 186 21.21 14.66 -13.81
CA LEU A 186 20.33 15.13 -12.73
C LEU A 186 18.96 15.55 -13.27
N GLU A 187 18.89 16.07 -14.49
CA GLU A 187 17.66 16.36 -15.22
C GLU A 187 16.77 15.13 -15.33
N GLN A 188 17.39 13.99 -15.69
CA GLN A 188 16.69 12.72 -15.82
C GLN A 188 16.24 12.22 -14.44
N LEU A 189 17.07 12.34 -13.39
CA LEU A 189 16.64 11.99 -12.03
C LEU A 189 15.42 12.81 -11.58
N LEU A 190 15.41 14.11 -11.86
CA LEU A 190 14.35 15.03 -11.43
C LEU A 190 13.02 14.82 -12.18
N THR A 191 13.02 14.15 -13.33
CA THR A 191 11.85 14.07 -14.23
C THR A 191 11.42 12.64 -14.57
N ALA A 192 12.30 11.64 -14.46
CA ALA A 192 11.99 10.28 -14.87
C ALA A 192 11.07 9.55 -13.89
N SER A 193 10.26 8.65 -14.44
CA SER A 193 9.69 7.52 -13.70
C SER A 193 10.70 6.37 -13.73
N PRO A 194 11.05 5.73 -12.60
CA PRO A 194 11.95 4.58 -12.58
C PRO A 194 11.47 3.40 -13.42
N MET A 195 10.17 3.31 -13.75
CA MET A 195 9.65 2.22 -14.58
C MET A 195 9.91 2.43 -16.07
N THR A 196 10.22 3.65 -16.50
CA THR A 196 10.70 3.92 -17.86
C THR A 196 12.23 3.77 -17.99
N LEU A 197 12.91 3.43 -16.88
CA LEU A 197 14.34 3.19 -16.82
C LEU A 197 14.59 1.69 -16.76
N ASP A 198 15.27 1.13 -17.76
CA ASP A 198 15.54 -0.31 -17.78
C ASP A 198 16.85 -0.68 -18.51
N ARG A 199 17.59 0.30 -19.05
CA ARG A 199 18.91 0.05 -19.65
C ARG A 199 20.02 0.10 -18.60
N GLN A 200 20.95 -0.86 -18.67
CA GLN A 200 22.25 -0.81 -17.98
C GLN A 200 22.19 -0.43 -16.47
N GLY A 201 21.17 -0.87 -15.74
CA GLY A 201 21.06 -0.59 -14.30
C GLY A 201 20.55 0.81 -13.93
N GLN A 202 20.05 1.60 -14.88
CA GLN A 202 19.54 2.96 -14.64
C GLN A 202 18.49 3.03 -13.53
N ARG A 203 17.58 2.05 -13.44
CA ARG A 203 16.58 1.98 -12.35
C ARG A 203 17.21 1.81 -10.98
N ALA A 204 18.20 0.92 -10.85
CA ALA A 204 18.91 0.72 -9.58
C ALA A 204 19.66 1.99 -9.17
N MET A 205 20.23 2.68 -10.16
CA MET A 205 20.87 3.99 -9.98
C MET A 205 19.87 5.09 -9.62
N PHE A 206 18.66 5.10 -10.18
CA PHE A 206 17.61 6.07 -9.85
C PHE A 206 17.32 6.06 -8.34
N TYR A 207 17.06 4.89 -7.76
CA TYR A 207 16.83 4.77 -6.32
C TYR A 207 18.05 5.20 -5.50
N ALA A 208 19.25 4.83 -5.95
CA ALA A 208 20.48 5.17 -5.25
C ALA A 208 20.78 6.69 -5.25
N GLN A 209 20.59 7.37 -6.39
CA GLN A 209 20.72 8.83 -6.48
C GLN A 209 19.57 9.56 -5.78
N SER A 210 18.36 9.00 -5.80
CA SER A 210 17.20 9.52 -5.07
C SER A 210 17.46 9.53 -3.56
N TRP A 211 18.01 8.44 -3.02
CA TRP A 211 18.49 8.36 -1.64
C TRP A 211 19.55 9.43 -1.37
N LEU A 212 20.58 9.54 -2.23
CA LEU A 212 21.67 10.49 -2.02
C LEU A 212 21.21 11.95 -2.06
N LEU A 213 20.32 12.30 -2.98
CA LEU A 213 19.77 13.64 -3.10
C LEU A 213 18.89 13.96 -1.88
N THR A 214 18.05 13.03 -1.46
CA THR A 214 17.24 13.18 -0.25
C THR A 214 18.13 13.37 0.98
N HIS A 215 19.13 12.51 1.14
CA HIS A 215 20.11 12.58 2.21
C HIS A 215 20.84 13.93 2.25
N TYR A 216 21.31 14.40 1.09
CA TYR A 216 21.92 15.72 0.91
C TYR A 216 20.98 16.84 1.38
N LEU A 217 19.73 16.84 0.93
CA LEU A 217 18.76 17.89 1.30
C LEU A 217 18.43 17.88 2.79
N LEU A 218 18.22 16.69 3.37
CA LEU A 218 17.86 16.56 4.78
C LEU A 218 19.03 16.92 5.71
N ALA A 219 20.28 16.71 5.30
CA ALA A 219 21.44 16.97 6.15
C ALA A 219 21.70 18.47 6.45
N ASP A 220 21.01 19.40 5.81
CA ASP A 220 21.23 20.85 5.97
C ASP A 220 19.87 21.61 5.99
N PRO A 221 19.56 22.34 7.08
CA PRO A 221 18.31 23.09 7.20
C PRO A 221 18.04 24.09 6.07
N ASP A 222 19.06 24.77 5.54
CA ASP A 222 18.89 25.76 4.49
C ASP A 222 18.57 25.08 3.15
N ARG A 223 19.21 23.93 2.87
CA ARG A 223 18.86 23.10 1.71
C ARG A 223 17.44 22.58 1.81
N LEU A 224 17.02 22.16 3.01
CA LEU A 224 15.67 21.69 3.26
C LEU A 224 14.63 22.81 3.07
N GLN A 225 14.92 24.03 3.51
CA GLN A 225 14.06 25.20 3.27
C GLN A 225 13.97 25.56 1.78
N ARG A 226 15.07 25.51 1.04
CA ARG A 226 15.08 25.70 -0.43
C ARG A 226 14.27 24.62 -1.14
N PHE A 227 14.38 23.37 -0.69
CA PHE A 227 13.57 22.26 -1.20
C PHE A 227 12.08 22.47 -0.94
N ASP A 228 11.71 23.06 0.20
CA ASP A 228 10.33 23.44 0.47
C ASP A 228 9.77 24.42 -0.56
N GLY A 229 10.58 25.42 -0.93
CA GLY A 229 10.25 26.35 -2.01
C GLY A 229 10.11 25.64 -3.37
N TYR A 230 10.98 24.68 -3.66
CA TYR A 230 10.89 23.86 -4.88
C TYR A 230 9.56 23.07 -4.95
N LEU A 231 9.16 22.45 -3.84
CA LEU A 231 7.88 21.75 -3.78
C LEU A 231 6.67 22.68 -3.91
N ALA A 232 6.79 23.96 -3.49
CA ALA A 232 5.76 24.96 -3.74
C ALA A 232 5.67 25.32 -5.22
N ASP A 233 6.81 25.48 -5.91
CA ASP A 233 6.86 25.78 -7.35
C ASP A 233 6.22 24.64 -8.18
N LEU A 234 6.53 23.39 -7.85
CA LEU A 234 5.94 22.22 -8.52
C LEU A 234 4.42 22.19 -8.44
N ARG A 235 3.83 22.58 -7.29
CA ARG A 235 2.37 22.63 -7.13
C ARG A 235 1.70 23.67 -8.02
N THR A 236 2.45 24.67 -8.46
CA THR A 236 1.97 25.69 -9.42
C THR A 236 2.26 25.34 -10.87
N GLY A 237 2.75 24.12 -11.14
CA GLY A 237 3.03 23.62 -12.49
C GLY A 237 4.38 24.06 -13.06
N ALA A 238 5.32 24.52 -12.22
CA ALA A 238 6.66 24.88 -12.69
C ALA A 238 7.43 23.66 -13.21
N ASP A 239 8.27 23.87 -14.24
CA ASP A 239 9.17 22.84 -14.76
C ASP A 239 10.12 22.33 -13.65
N PRO A 240 10.20 21.00 -13.41
CA PRO A 240 10.98 20.45 -12.31
C PRO A 240 12.47 20.79 -12.33
N VAL A 241 13.10 20.86 -13.50
CA VAL A 241 14.54 21.12 -13.60
C VAL A 241 14.83 22.61 -13.37
N THR A 242 14.05 23.47 -14.01
CA THR A 242 14.15 24.93 -13.88
C THR A 242 13.89 25.37 -12.45
N ALA A 243 12.82 24.86 -11.83
CA ALA A 243 12.49 25.19 -10.44
C ALA A 243 13.58 24.70 -9.47
N PHE A 244 14.11 23.48 -9.66
CA PHE A 244 15.13 22.94 -8.77
C PHE A 244 16.45 23.72 -8.85
N THR A 245 16.92 24.02 -10.06
CA THR A 245 18.16 24.79 -10.27
C THR A 245 18.04 26.23 -9.75
N ALA A 246 16.90 26.89 -9.96
CA ALA A 246 16.62 28.21 -9.42
C ALA A 246 16.63 28.22 -7.90
N ARG A 247 15.94 27.26 -7.26
CA ARG A 247 15.88 27.16 -5.79
C ARG A 247 17.21 26.81 -5.16
N MET A 248 18.00 25.95 -5.80
CA MET A 248 19.30 25.53 -5.29
C MET A 248 20.44 26.49 -5.65
N GLY A 249 20.20 27.45 -6.55
CA GLY A 249 21.20 28.45 -6.96
C GLY A 249 22.37 27.87 -7.73
N ALA A 250 22.17 26.77 -8.46
CA ALA A 250 23.23 26.06 -9.16
C ALA A 250 22.69 25.27 -10.36
N THR A 251 23.53 25.09 -11.38
CA THR A 251 23.21 24.22 -12.52
C THR A 251 23.22 22.74 -12.10
N THR A 252 22.61 21.88 -12.90
CA THR A 252 22.55 20.44 -12.68
C THR A 252 23.94 19.78 -12.65
N GLU A 253 24.91 20.28 -13.42
CA GLU A 253 26.29 19.79 -13.41
C GLU A 253 27.02 20.19 -12.12
N VAL A 254 26.81 21.43 -11.65
CA VAL A 254 27.35 21.89 -10.36
C VAL A 254 26.74 21.08 -9.22
N LEU A 255 25.43 20.87 -9.23
CA LEU A 255 24.73 20.06 -8.22
C LEU A 255 25.21 18.60 -8.24
N THR A 256 25.41 18.01 -9.42
CA THR A 256 25.97 16.66 -9.55
C THR A 256 27.37 16.56 -8.94
N ARG A 257 28.24 17.57 -9.17
CA ARG A 257 29.55 17.63 -8.52
C ARG A 257 29.44 17.79 -7.00
N ASN A 258 28.50 18.60 -6.52
CA ASN A 258 28.26 18.77 -5.09
C ASN A 258 27.80 17.45 -4.44
N LEU A 259 26.90 16.70 -5.06
CA LEU A 259 26.46 15.39 -4.57
C LEU A 259 27.61 14.37 -4.54
N ARG A 260 28.46 14.35 -5.57
CA ARG A 260 29.66 13.49 -5.57
C ARG A 260 30.63 13.87 -4.45
N ALA A 261 30.90 15.16 -4.28
CA ALA A 261 31.75 15.65 -3.20
C ALA A 261 31.15 15.36 -1.82
N TYR A 262 29.83 15.45 -1.68
CA TYR A 262 29.12 15.10 -0.46
C TYR A 262 29.29 13.61 -0.12
N MET A 263 29.09 12.73 -1.12
CA MET A 263 29.29 11.29 -0.95
C MET A 263 30.73 10.94 -0.52
N THR A 264 31.74 11.60 -1.08
CA THR A 264 33.16 11.29 -0.78
C THR A 264 33.67 11.89 0.53
N ARG A 265 33.09 13.00 1.00
CA ARG A 265 33.47 13.64 2.28
C ARG A 265 33.01 12.88 3.52
N GLY A 266 32.18 11.85 3.34
CA GLY A 266 31.63 11.02 4.41
C GLY A 266 30.13 11.26 4.53
N LEU A 267 29.36 10.18 4.38
CA LEU A 267 27.92 10.21 4.59
C LEU A 267 27.65 10.11 6.09
N HIS A 268 26.87 11.06 6.61
CA HIS A 268 26.43 11.05 8.00
C HIS A 268 25.14 10.24 8.15
N TYR A 269 24.91 9.68 9.33
CA TYR A 269 23.59 9.18 9.71
C TYR A 269 23.16 9.94 10.96
N SER A 270 21.85 10.05 11.15
CA SER A 270 21.32 10.73 12.33
C SER A 270 21.05 9.72 13.42
N GLU A 271 21.51 10.03 14.64
CA GLU A 271 21.06 9.35 15.86
C GLU A 271 20.03 10.23 16.58
N LEU A 272 18.88 9.66 16.93
CA LEU A 272 17.86 10.33 17.70
C LEU A 272 17.29 9.42 18.78
N ASN A 273 16.65 10.01 19.79
CA ASN A 273 15.94 9.26 20.81
C ASN A 273 14.44 9.56 20.71
N ILE A 274 13.64 8.51 20.58
CA ILE A 274 12.20 8.57 20.74
C ILE A 274 11.82 8.00 22.12
N PRO A 275 10.61 8.28 22.64
CA PRO A 275 10.14 7.63 23.86
C PRO A 275 10.25 6.09 23.75
N PRO A 276 10.68 5.37 24.80
CA PRO A 276 10.70 3.92 24.80
C PRO A 276 9.33 3.32 24.50
N ILE A 277 9.31 2.20 23.79
CA ILE A 277 8.07 1.56 23.32
C ILE A 277 8.12 0.08 23.61
N ASP A 278 7.10 -0.37 24.34
CA ASP A 278 6.79 -1.77 24.61
C ASP A 278 5.39 -2.09 24.05
N PRO A 279 5.30 -2.47 22.77
CA PRO A 279 4.03 -2.66 22.09
C PRO A 279 3.23 -3.79 22.72
N GLN A 280 1.99 -3.50 23.09
CA GLN A 280 1.05 -4.54 23.50
C GLN A 280 0.59 -5.33 22.29
N MET A 281 0.50 -6.65 22.44
CA MET A 281 0.04 -7.52 21.36
C MET A 281 -0.71 -8.75 21.84
N THR A 282 -1.67 -9.17 21.04
CA THR A 282 -2.37 -10.45 21.21
C THR A 282 -1.85 -11.44 20.17
N VAL A 283 -1.39 -12.60 20.63
CA VAL A 283 -0.99 -13.70 19.74
C VAL A 283 -2.05 -14.80 19.78
N THR A 284 -2.49 -15.25 18.61
CA THR A 284 -3.52 -16.28 18.47
C THR A 284 -3.07 -17.31 17.44
N ALA A 285 -3.13 -18.59 17.79
CA ALA A 285 -2.96 -19.67 16.84
C ALA A 285 -4.16 -19.75 15.89
N LEU A 286 -3.93 -19.94 14.60
CA LEU A 286 -5.01 -20.06 13.62
C LEU A 286 -5.55 -21.49 13.54
N PRO A 287 -6.80 -21.68 13.06
CA PRO A 287 -7.34 -23.02 12.82
C PRO A 287 -6.49 -23.80 11.82
N ALA A 288 -6.42 -25.14 11.93
CA ALA A 288 -5.67 -26.01 11.00
C ALA A 288 -5.93 -25.74 9.52
N SER A 289 -7.12 -25.25 9.14
CA SER A 289 -7.41 -24.88 7.76
C SER A 289 -6.44 -23.82 7.20
N ALA A 290 -5.86 -22.97 8.06
CA ALA A 290 -4.93 -21.93 7.66
C ALA A 290 -3.66 -22.48 6.99
N ASP A 291 -3.17 -23.67 7.37
CA ASP A 291 -2.02 -24.30 6.72
C ASP A 291 -2.28 -24.61 5.23
N TYR A 292 -3.55 -24.81 4.86
CA TYR A 292 -3.96 -25.17 3.50
C TYR A 292 -4.42 -23.95 2.70
N VAL A 293 -5.16 -23.03 3.32
CA VAL A 293 -5.90 -21.99 2.56
C VAL A 293 -5.31 -20.60 2.68
N MET A 294 -4.38 -20.34 3.62
CA MET A 294 -3.88 -18.98 3.86
C MET A 294 -3.23 -18.40 2.59
N LEU A 295 -2.19 -19.06 2.07
CA LEU A 295 -1.46 -18.56 0.89
C LEU A 295 -2.30 -18.62 -0.39
N ILE A 296 -3.17 -19.62 -0.53
CA ILE A 296 -4.10 -19.73 -1.66
C ILE A 296 -5.10 -18.57 -1.64
N GLY A 297 -5.63 -18.22 -0.47
CA GLY A 297 -6.53 -17.07 -0.31
C GLY A 297 -5.84 -15.75 -0.66
N LEU A 298 -4.55 -15.61 -0.35
CA LEU A 298 -3.76 -14.45 -0.79
C LEU A 298 -3.55 -14.43 -2.30
N ASN A 299 -3.33 -15.59 -2.94
CA ASN A 299 -3.22 -15.67 -4.39
C ASN A 299 -4.51 -15.26 -5.11
N ILE A 300 -5.67 -15.68 -4.61
CA ILE A 300 -6.98 -15.29 -5.17
C ILE A 300 -7.15 -13.77 -5.13
N LYS A 301 -6.72 -13.13 -4.04
CA LYS A 301 -6.74 -11.67 -3.92
C LYS A 301 -5.77 -10.96 -4.85
N GLU A 302 -4.62 -11.56 -5.16
CA GLU A 302 -3.70 -11.05 -6.18
C GLU A 302 -4.36 -11.05 -7.55
N ARG A 303 -4.98 -12.17 -7.96
CA ARG A 303 -5.72 -12.25 -9.23
C ARG A 303 -6.92 -11.30 -9.27
N SER A 304 -7.58 -11.09 -8.14
CA SER A 304 -8.72 -10.16 -8.07
C SER A 304 -8.30 -8.69 -7.94
N GLY A 305 -6.99 -8.42 -7.79
CA GLY A 305 -6.44 -7.09 -7.48
C GLY A 305 -5.38 -6.59 -8.45
N GLY A 306 -5.03 -7.37 -9.48
CA GLY A 306 -4.23 -6.89 -10.61
C GLY A 306 -5.02 -5.90 -11.46
N ASP A 307 -4.33 -5.22 -12.39
CA ASP A 307 -4.91 -4.47 -13.52
C ASP A 307 -5.65 -5.38 -14.51
N ASP A 308 -6.25 -6.46 -13.99
CA ASP A 308 -7.08 -7.39 -14.71
C ASP A 308 -8.31 -6.59 -15.14
N ASN A 309 -8.17 -6.05 -16.36
CA ASN A 309 -9.23 -5.97 -17.34
C ASN A 309 -10.19 -7.12 -17.02
N PRO A 310 -11.43 -6.86 -16.60
CA PRO A 310 -12.38 -7.94 -16.41
C PRO A 310 -12.31 -8.73 -17.71
N ALA A 311 -11.87 -10.00 -17.62
CA ALA A 311 -11.90 -10.90 -18.77
C ALA A 311 -13.25 -10.64 -19.46
N PRO A 312 -13.26 -10.31 -20.77
CA PRO A 312 -14.44 -9.77 -21.43
C PRO A 312 -15.59 -10.64 -20.99
N ALA A 313 -16.50 -10.05 -20.19
CA ALA A 313 -17.48 -10.82 -19.45
C ALA A 313 -18.14 -11.74 -20.46
N GLU A 314 -17.82 -13.03 -20.33
CA GLU A 314 -18.25 -13.99 -21.31
C GLU A 314 -19.77 -13.98 -21.20
N GLN A 315 -20.39 -13.40 -22.23
CA GLN A 315 -21.82 -13.21 -22.42
C GLN A 315 -22.44 -12.10 -21.59
N ALA A 316 -23.18 -11.25 -22.30
CA ALA A 316 -24.17 -10.34 -21.75
C ALA A 316 -25.00 -11.04 -20.67
N THR A 317 -24.68 -10.79 -19.40
CA THR A 317 -25.66 -10.98 -18.33
C THR A 317 -26.84 -10.09 -18.70
N ASP A 318 -28.02 -10.69 -18.86
CA ASP A 318 -29.28 -9.97 -18.93
C ASP A 318 -29.27 -8.85 -17.88
N ASP A 319 -29.50 -7.60 -18.29
CA ASP A 319 -29.45 -6.41 -17.44
C ASP A 319 -30.27 -6.62 -16.15
N VAL A 320 -31.33 -7.42 -16.23
CA VAL A 320 -32.16 -7.83 -15.09
C VAL A 320 -31.38 -8.65 -14.06
N GLN A 321 -30.59 -9.63 -14.51
CA GLN A 321 -29.76 -10.45 -13.62
C GLN A 321 -28.62 -9.65 -12.99
N MET A 322 -28.02 -8.73 -13.76
CA MET A 322 -26.99 -7.82 -13.23
C MET A 322 -27.58 -6.92 -12.13
N ILE A 323 -28.72 -6.28 -12.39
CA ILE A 323 -29.42 -5.43 -11.42
C ILE A 323 -29.83 -6.24 -10.18
N ALA A 324 -30.32 -7.48 -10.35
CA ALA A 324 -30.67 -8.35 -9.24
C ALA A 324 -29.44 -8.67 -8.37
N ARG A 325 -28.30 -9.01 -8.98
CA ARG A 325 -27.04 -9.26 -8.27
C ARG A 325 -26.53 -8.01 -7.55
N PHE A 326 -26.67 -6.82 -8.13
CA PHE A 326 -26.27 -5.57 -7.46
C PHE A 326 -27.15 -5.25 -6.26
N ARG A 327 -28.45 -5.53 -6.32
CA ARG A 327 -29.34 -5.39 -5.15
C ARG A 327 -28.96 -6.37 -4.03
N GLU A 328 -28.63 -7.61 -4.38
CA GLU A 328 -28.15 -8.60 -3.41
C GLU A 328 -26.81 -8.15 -2.79
N ALA A 329 -25.86 -7.72 -3.63
CA ALA A 329 -24.59 -7.18 -3.20
C ALA A 329 -24.77 -5.98 -2.26
N GLN A 330 -25.70 -5.07 -2.56
CA GLN A 330 -25.99 -3.91 -1.72
C GLN A 330 -26.43 -4.31 -0.31
N VAL A 331 -27.26 -5.35 -0.17
CA VAL A 331 -27.69 -5.86 1.14
C VAL A 331 -26.52 -6.45 1.91
N LEU A 332 -25.67 -7.24 1.25
CA LEU A 332 -24.48 -7.86 1.87
C LEU A 332 -23.45 -6.80 2.28
N LEU A 333 -23.16 -5.85 1.39
CA LEU A 333 -22.25 -4.75 1.65
C LEU A 333 -22.77 -3.82 2.74
N GLY A 334 -24.08 -3.56 2.80
CA GLY A 334 -24.69 -2.80 3.89
C GLY A 334 -24.54 -3.48 5.26
N ARG A 335 -24.61 -4.83 5.30
CA ARG A 335 -24.32 -5.60 6.52
C ARG A 335 -22.84 -5.57 6.88
N ALA A 336 -21.96 -5.63 5.89
CA ALA A 336 -20.51 -5.53 6.11
C ALA A 336 -20.13 -4.14 6.63
N PHE A 337 -20.68 -3.07 6.05
CA PHE A 337 -20.46 -1.70 6.50
C PHE A 337 -20.98 -1.47 7.92
N ALA A 338 -22.14 -2.05 8.27
CA ALA A 338 -22.64 -2.00 9.64
C ALA A 338 -21.79 -2.77 10.65
N ALA A 339 -20.96 -3.71 10.20
CA ALA A 339 -20.04 -4.48 11.05
C ALA A 339 -18.67 -3.79 11.17
N ASP A 340 -18.20 -3.16 10.11
CA ASP A 340 -16.97 -2.36 10.05
C ASP A 340 -17.16 -1.24 9.01
N ASP A 341 -17.36 -0.02 9.49
CA ASP A 341 -17.58 1.17 8.66
C ASP A 341 -16.27 1.77 8.13
N THR A 342 -15.12 1.23 8.56
CA THR A 342 -13.77 1.65 8.14
C THR A 342 -13.16 0.75 7.07
N ASP A 343 -13.82 -0.36 6.70
CA ASP A 343 -13.34 -1.23 5.63
C ASP A 343 -13.51 -0.56 4.27
N TYR A 344 -12.43 0.06 3.79
CA TYR A 344 -12.38 0.72 2.49
C TYR A 344 -12.84 -0.18 1.34
N ARG A 345 -12.69 -1.51 1.44
CA ARG A 345 -13.11 -2.45 0.39
C ARG A 345 -14.63 -2.48 0.32
N VAL A 346 -15.31 -2.44 1.46
CA VAL A 346 -16.76 -2.37 1.52
C VAL A 346 -17.23 -1.04 0.92
N LEU A 347 -16.62 0.08 1.32
CA LEU A 347 -16.91 1.41 0.78
C LEU A 347 -16.69 1.49 -0.74
N ALA A 348 -15.54 1.01 -1.22
CA ALA A 348 -15.20 0.95 -2.64
C ALA A 348 -16.20 0.11 -3.43
N ASN A 349 -16.63 -1.03 -2.88
CA ASN A 349 -17.62 -1.88 -3.54
C ASN A 349 -19.04 -1.27 -3.50
N LEU A 350 -19.41 -0.55 -2.44
CA LEU A 350 -20.67 0.22 -2.37
C LEU A 350 -20.70 1.31 -3.45
N ALA A 351 -19.62 2.05 -3.62
CA ALA A 351 -19.50 3.04 -4.68
C ALA A 351 -19.52 2.38 -6.07
N ARG A 352 -18.85 1.23 -6.24
CA ARG A 352 -18.78 0.52 -7.52
C ARG A 352 -20.14 0.04 -8.01
N ILE A 353 -20.97 -0.56 -7.15
CA ILE A 353 -22.31 -1.04 -7.56
C ILE A 353 -23.27 0.11 -7.90
N ARG A 354 -22.97 1.33 -7.45
CA ARG A 354 -23.74 2.54 -7.74
C ARG A 354 -23.42 3.16 -9.10
N GLN A 355 -22.29 2.83 -9.73
CA GLN A 355 -21.87 3.42 -11.02
C GLN A 355 -22.87 3.22 -12.17
N VAL A 356 -23.72 2.19 -12.09
CA VAL A 356 -24.75 1.93 -13.10
C VAL A 356 -26.05 2.68 -12.84
N ALA A 357 -26.19 3.32 -11.68
CA ALA A 357 -27.40 4.01 -11.30
C ALA A 357 -27.61 5.29 -12.14
N PRO A 358 -28.86 5.64 -12.50
CA PRO A 358 -29.13 6.82 -13.32
C PRO A 358 -28.73 8.15 -12.68
N ASP A 359 -28.71 8.20 -11.35
CA ASP A 359 -28.41 9.38 -10.53
C ASP A 359 -26.96 9.41 -10.02
N TYR A 360 -26.08 8.53 -10.52
CA TYR A 360 -24.68 8.51 -10.12
C TYR A 360 -23.86 9.58 -10.89
N PRO A 361 -22.88 10.23 -10.24
CA PRO A 361 -22.67 10.25 -8.78
C PRO A 361 -23.64 11.25 -8.11
N ASN A 362 -24.19 10.86 -6.95
CA ASN A 362 -24.84 11.79 -6.01
C ASN A 362 -23.96 12.04 -4.78
N GLU A 363 -24.35 12.94 -3.88
CA GLU A 363 -23.53 13.32 -2.72
C GLU A 363 -23.14 12.13 -1.82
N ASN A 364 -24.00 11.13 -1.66
CA ASN A 364 -23.67 9.94 -0.88
C ASN A 364 -22.59 9.09 -1.57
N ASP A 365 -22.62 9.02 -2.91
CA ASP A 365 -21.60 8.31 -3.68
C ASP A 365 -20.24 9.02 -3.52
N LEU A 366 -20.23 10.37 -3.59
CA LEU A 366 -19.04 11.18 -3.36
C LEU A 366 -18.48 10.97 -1.95
N GLU A 367 -19.33 11.03 -0.92
CA GLU A 367 -18.89 10.83 0.46
C GLU A 367 -18.37 9.41 0.71
N THR A 368 -19.01 8.40 0.11
CA THR A 368 -18.54 7.01 0.18
C THR A 368 -17.13 6.87 -0.40
N LEU A 369 -16.85 7.56 -1.53
CA LEU A 369 -15.52 7.57 -2.15
C LEU A 369 -14.50 8.37 -1.33
N ARG A 370 -14.90 9.49 -0.72
CA ARG A 370 -14.04 10.24 0.22
C ARG A 370 -13.60 9.36 1.38
N LEU A 371 -14.53 8.65 2.01
CA LEU A 371 -14.24 7.70 3.09
C LEU A 371 -13.37 6.54 2.62
N ALA A 372 -13.63 5.98 1.44
CA ALA A 372 -12.80 4.91 0.88
C ALA A 372 -11.34 5.35 0.70
N VAL A 373 -11.11 6.55 0.15
CA VAL A 373 -9.76 7.12 0.00
C VAL A 373 -9.16 7.49 1.35
N LEU A 374 -9.94 8.00 2.30
CA LEU A 374 -9.48 8.31 3.65
C LEU A 374 -8.90 7.08 4.37
N HIS A 375 -9.58 5.92 4.26
CA HIS A 375 -9.13 4.68 4.90
C HIS A 375 -8.06 3.92 4.11
N ALA A 376 -7.88 4.24 2.83
CA ALA A 376 -6.88 3.60 1.97
C ALA A 376 -6.22 4.59 0.98
N PRO A 377 -5.54 5.65 1.47
CA PRO A 377 -4.97 6.70 0.62
C PRO A 377 -3.85 6.21 -0.28
N GLN A 378 -3.26 5.05 0.00
CA GLN A 378 -2.26 4.36 -0.81
C GLN A 378 -2.84 3.63 -2.04
N VAL A 379 -4.16 3.41 -2.11
CA VAL A 379 -4.78 2.67 -3.22
C VAL A 379 -5.10 3.64 -4.36
N LEU A 380 -4.21 3.73 -5.33
CA LEU A 380 -4.31 4.69 -6.43
C LEU A 380 -5.57 4.49 -7.29
N ASN A 381 -6.04 3.26 -7.47
CA ASN A 381 -7.29 2.96 -8.20
C ASN A 381 -8.52 3.59 -7.51
N LEU A 382 -8.55 3.65 -6.18
CA LEU A 382 -9.64 4.30 -5.45
C LEU A 382 -9.58 5.82 -5.60
N ARG A 383 -8.37 6.39 -5.58
CA ARG A 383 -8.18 7.81 -5.89
C ARG A 383 -8.66 8.14 -7.30
N ALA A 384 -8.36 7.31 -8.29
CA ALA A 384 -8.86 7.52 -9.65
C ALA A 384 -10.39 7.44 -9.73
N GLN A 385 -10.99 6.45 -9.06
CA GLN A 385 -12.44 6.31 -8.98
C GLN A 385 -13.09 7.55 -8.32
N ALA A 386 -12.50 8.04 -7.23
CA ALA A 386 -12.93 9.27 -6.57
C ALA A 386 -12.78 10.48 -7.49
N ALA A 387 -11.64 10.64 -8.15
CA ALA A 387 -11.37 11.75 -9.06
C ALA A 387 -12.38 11.83 -10.20
N GLU A 388 -12.67 10.73 -10.88
CA GLU A 388 -13.65 10.68 -11.98
C GLU A 388 -15.07 11.02 -11.48
N ALA A 389 -15.46 10.54 -10.29
CA ALA A 389 -16.74 10.91 -9.68
C ALA A 389 -16.80 12.42 -9.34
N MET A 390 -15.72 12.97 -8.79
CA MET A 390 -15.61 14.39 -8.46
C MET A 390 -15.65 15.27 -9.72
N ILE A 391 -14.96 14.88 -10.80
CA ILE A 391 -15.03 15.58 -12.11
C ILE A 391 -16.47 15.57 -12.62
N ALA A 392 -17.14 14.42 -12.60
CA ALA A 392 -18.51 14.30 -13.09
C ALA A 392 -19.50 15.18 -12.30
N ALA A 393 -19.29 15.32 -10.98
CA ALA A 393 -20.06 16.19 -10.11
C ALA A 393 -19.61 17.67 -10.12
N GLY A 394 -18.54 18.01 -10.84
CA GLY A 394 -18.01 19.38 -10.94
C GLY A 394 -17.12 19.82 -9.78
N HIS A 395 -16.64 18.90 -8.95
CA HIS A 395 -15.70 19.17 -7.86
C HIS A 395 -14.24 19.11 -8.35
N ASP A 396 -13.89 19.98 -9.29
CA ASP A 396 -12.59 19.96 -9.99
C ASP A 396 -11.37 20.14 -9.07
N GLU A 397 -11.47 21.00 -8.05
CA GLU A 397 -10.39 21.18 -7.05
C GLU A 397 -10.17 19.90 -6.22
N GLU A 398 -11.25 19.21 -5.87
CA GLU A 398 -11.17 17.96 -5.10
C GLU A 398 -10.67 16.82 -5.99
N ALA A 399 -11.10 16.77 -7.25
CA ALA A 399 -10.60 15.80 -8.23
C ALA A 399 -9.08 15.93 -8.42
N GLU A 400 -8.58 17.17 -8.57
CA GLU A 400 -7.16 17.45 -8.70
C GLU A 400 -6.37 16.91 -7.49
N PHE A 401 -6.89 17.08 -6.27
CA PHE A 401 -6.28 16.52 -5.06
C PHE A 401 -6.14 14.98 -5.12
N TYR A 402 -7.13 14.26 -5.65
CA TYR A 402 -7.05 12.81 -5.80
C TYR A 402 -6.13 12.36 -6.94
N LEU A 403 -6.07 13.12 -8.04
CA LEU A 403 -5.23 12.81 -9.21
C LEU A 403 -3.75 13.03 -8.96
N LEU A 404 -3.39 14.04 -8.16
CA LEU A 404 -2.01 14.46 -7.96
C LEU A 404 -1.06 13.34 -7.50
N PRO A 405 -1.40 12.48 -6.52
CA PRO A 405 -0.56 11.35 -6.14
C PRO A 405 -0.41 10.27 -7.22
N ILE A 406 -1.40 10.14 -8.11
CA ILE A 406 -1.35 9.22 -9.27
C ILE A 406 -0.42 9.80 -10.34
N ALA A 407 -0.59 11.07 -10.68
CA ALA A 407 0.22 11.79 -11.67
C ALA A 407 1.71 11.83 -11.30
N ASN A 408 2.03 11.71 -10.01
CA ASN A 408 3.40 11.71 -9.48
C ASN A 408 3.83 10.34 -8.99
N ASP A 409 3.12 9.27 -9.38
CA ASP A 409 3.52 7.91 -9.07
C ASP A 409 4.72 7.47 -9.93
N PRO A 410 5.86 7.15 -9.31
CA PRO A 410 7.04 6.70 -10.04
C PRO A 410 6.86 5.30 -10.63
N HIS A 411 5.84 4.54 -10.22
CA HIS A 411 5.64 3.14 -10.62
C HIS A 411 4.56 2.90 -11.69
N GLY A 412 3.69 3.85 -11.97
CA GLY A 412 2.58 3.67 -12.92
C GLY A 412 2.67 4.57 -14.14
N SER A 413 3.59 4.34 -15.10
CA SER A 413 3.77 5.24 -16.25
C SER A 413 2.46 5.56 -17.00
N GLY A 414 1.69 4.56 -17.41
CA GLY A 414 0.41 4.77 -18.10
C GLY A 414 -0.69 5.38 -17.21
N PHE A 415 -0.74 5.01 -15.93
CA PHE A 415 -1.76 5.51 -15.01
C PHE A 415 -1.48 6.96 -14.56
N ALA A 416 -0.20 7.31 -14.42
CA ALA A 416 0.27 8.66 -14.17
C ALA A 416 -0.02 9.58 -15.35
N ASP A 417 0.18 9.12 -16.59
CA ASP A 417 -0.15 9.89 -17.80
C ASP A 417 -1.66 10.18 -17.90
N TRP A 418 -2.49 9.17 -17.63
CA TRP A 418 -3.94 9.35 -17.52
C TRP A 418 -4.31 10.43 -16.49
N ALA A 419 -3.67 10.42 -15.32
CA ALA A 419 -3.96 11.40 -14.28
C ALA A 419 -3.52 12.82 -14.68
N ARG A 420 -2.36 12.96 -15.34
CA ARG A 420 -1.89 14.25 -15.87
C ARG A 420 -2.85 14.83 -16.90
N GLU A 421 -3.35 14.01 -17.83
CA GLU A 421 -4.33 14.44 -18.82
C GLU A 421 -5.60 15.02 -18.17
N ARG A 422 -6.11 14.38 -17.10
CA ARG A 422 -7.27 14.89 -16.34
C ARG A 422 -6.96 16.21 -15.62
N ILE A 423 -5.77 16.34 -15.03
CA ILE A 423 -5.32 17.58 -14.38
C ILE A 423 -5.26 18.71 -15.41
N ASP A 424 -4.66 18.46 -16.59
CA ASP A 424 -4.58 19.45 -17.68
C ASP A 424 -5.98 19.88 -18.15
N ALA A 425 -6.92 18.93 -18.25
CA ALA A 425 -8.31 19.22 -18.58
C ALA A 425 -9.01 20.08 -17.51
N ILE A 426 -8.76 19.83 -16.22
CA ILE A 426 -9.24 20.66 -15.11
C ILE A 426 -8.68 22.08 -15.22
N HIS A 427 -7.37 22.22 -15.45
CA HIS A 427 -6.71 23.51 -15.59
C HIS A 427 -7.23 24.31 -16.79
N ALA A 428 -7.43 23.65 -17.93
CA ALA A 428 -7.99 24.27 -19.13
C ALA A 428 -9.42 24.79 -18.90
N ARG A 429 -10.28 24.03 -18.21
CA ARG A 429 -11.63 24.49 -17.83
C ARG A 429 -11.59 25.71 -16.92
N ARG A 430 -10.72 25.68 -15.91
CA ARG A 430 -10.51 26.79 -14.96
C ARG A 430 -10.05 28.06 -15.68
N ALA A 431 -9.11 27.93 -16.62
CA ALA A 431 -8.62 29.05 -17.43
C ALA A 431 -9.70 29.64 -18.36
N ALA A 432 -10.63 28.82 -18.84
CA ALA A 432 -11.74 29.25 -19.70
C ALA A 432 -12.89 29.96 -18.94
N GLY A 433 -12.80 30.13 -17.62
CA GLY A 433 -13.84 30.77 -16.80
C GLY A 433 -15.13 29.96 -16.66
N GLY A 434 -15.11 28.68 -17.04
CA GLY A 434 -16.25 27.79 -16.89
C GLY A 434 -16.43 27.41 -15.41
N ALA A 435 -17.56 27.79 -14.81
CA ALA A 435 -18.06 27.06 -13.66
C ALA A 435 -18.27 25.60 -14.09
N SER A 436 -17.86 24.65 -13.25
CA SER A 436 -17.97 23.22 -13.50
C SER A 436 -19.43 22.81 -13.65
N ALA A 437 -19.94 22.81 -14.89
CA ALA A 437 -21.23 22.21 -15.18
C ALA A 437 -21.07 20.68 -15.03
N PRO A 438 -21.98 19.99 -14.33
CA PRO A 438 -21.92 18.53 -14.19
C PRO A 438 -21.89 17.89 -15.58
N VAL A 439 -20.93 17.00 -15.80
CA VAL A 439 -20.81 16.28 -17.07
C VAL A 439 -22.00 15.32 -17.17
N SER A 440 -22.77 15.41 -18.26
CA SER A 440 -23.94 14.54 -18.50
C SER A 440 -23.64 13.07 -18.19
N SER A 441 -24.51 12.42 -17.39
CA SER A 441 -24.36 11.05 -16.87
C SER A 441 -24.21 9.96 -17.93
N SER A 442 -24.50 10.27 -19.20
CA SER A 442 -24.24 9.41 -20.36
C SER A 442 -22.75 9.25 -20.71
N ALA A 443 -21.88 10.21 -20.36
CA ALA A 443 -20.44 10.12 -20.63
C ALA A 443 -19.69 9.23 -19.64
N VAL A 444 -20.16 9.15 -18.38
CA VAL A 444 -19.54 8.32 -17.32
C VAL A 444 -19.71 6.82 -17.59
N LYS A 445 -20.81 6.43 -18.26
CA LYS A 445 -21.11 5.04 -18.62
C LYS A 445 -20.11 4.40 -19.58
N MET A 446 -19.32 5.18 -20.34
CA MET A 446 -18.35 4.63 -21.29
C MET A 446 -16.93 4.48 -20.73
N SER A 447 -16.60 5.10 -19.59
CA SER A 447 -15.25 4.98 -18.99
C SER A 447 -15.02 3.69 -18.20
N ALA A 448 -16.08 2.99 -17.78
CA ALA A 448 -15.95 1.71 -17.07
C ALA A 448 -15.32 0.58 -17.92
N THR A 449 -15.30 0.74 -19.24
CA THR A 449 -14.73 -0.24 -20.20
C THR A 449 -13.32 0.16 -20.70
N LEU A 450 -12.82 1.36 -20.36
CA LEU A 450 -11.57 1.91 -20.91
C LEU A 450 -10.41 2.01 -19.91
N MET A 451 -10.48 1.36 -18.74
CA MET A 451 -9.36 1.26 -17.80
C MET A 451 -8.31 0.20 -18.21
N VAL A 452 -7.93 0.19 -19.49
CA VAL A 452 -6.86 -0.68 -20.03
C VAL A 452 -5.98 0.14 -20.96
N PRO A 453 -4.68 0.34 -20.68
CA PRO A 453 -3.74 0.60 -21.75
C PRO A 453 -3.61 -0.70 -22.58
N SER A 454 -3.97 -0.63 -23.86
CA SER A 454 -3.76 -1.72 -24.82
C SER A 454 -2.27 -2.03 -24.92
N ALA A 455 -1.80 -3.07 -24.23
CA ALA A 455 -0.51 -3.69 -24.49
C ALA A 455 -0.64 -4.62 -25.72
N ALA A 456 -0.93 -4.05 -26.89
CA ALA A 456 -0.96 -4.79 -28.14
C ALA A 456 -0.56 -3.88 -29.31
N THR A 457 0.72 -3.51 -29.37
CA THR A 457 1.43 -3.34 -30.66
C THR A 457 2.93 -3.35 -30.40
N GLY A 458 3.62 -4.41 -30.84
CA GLY A 458 5.07 -4.46 -30.73
C GLY A 458 5.75 -5.83 -30.69
N MET A 459 5.08 -6.92 -31.06
CA MET A 459 5.79 -8.17 -31.42
C MET A 459 5.25 -8.69 -32.74
N GLY A 460 5.83 -8.16 -33.83
CA GLY A 460 5.80 -8.84 -35.12
C GLY A 460 6.63 -10.11 -35.02
N LEU A 461 5.98 -11.24 -35.23
CA LEU A 461 6.61 -12.53 -35.45
C LEU A 461 7.50 -12.46 -36.69
N SER A 462 8.75 -12.86 -36.54
CA SER A 462 9.47 -13.58 -37.58
C SER A 462 10.36 -14.63 -36.93
N SER A 463 9.82 -15.85 -36.87
CA SER A 463 10.59 -17.08 -36.86
C SER A 463 11.30 -17.22 -38.21
N GLU A 464 12.63 -17.35 -38.22
CA GLU A 464 13.41 -18.27 -39.08
C GLU A 464 14.94 -18.02 -38.94
N TYR A 465 15.72 -19.10 -39.10
CA TYR A 465 17.18 -19.26 -39.04
C TYR A 465 17.80 -19.42 -37.62
N ALA A 466 18.50 -20.49 -37.26
CA ALA A 466 19.04 -21.61 -38.04
C ALA A 466 19.30 -22.86 -37.16
N LEU A 467 19.02 -24.03 -37.75
CA LEU A 467 19.50 -25.35 -37.36
C LEU A 467 20.97 -25.54 -37.78
N LEU A 468 21.61 -26.54 -37.13
CA LEU A 468 22.78 -27.35 -37.53
C LEU A 468 24.08 -27.13 -36.74
N SER A 469 24.32 -27.97 -35.72
CA SER A 469 25.19 -29.15 -35.95
C SER A 469 25.10 -30.19 -34.82
N LEU A 470 25.01 -31.43 -35.28
CA LEU A 470 24.96 -32.71 -34.57
C LEU A 470 26.33 -33.12 -34.01
N GLY A 471 26.34 -34.01 -33.01
CA GLY A 471 27.54 -34.76 -32.64
C GLY A 471 27.42 -35.60 -31.37
N SER A 472 26.80 -36.77 -31.51
CA SER A 472 26.60 -37.87 -30.55
C SER A 472 27.80 -38.25 -29.66
N ILE A 473 27.54 -38.86 -28.48
CA ILE A 473 27.89 -40.28 -28.17
C ILE A 473 27.55 -40.66 -26.71
N LEU A 474 26.91 -41.83 -26.60
CA LEU A 474 26.59 -42.62 -25.40
C LEU A 474 27.81 -43.09 -24.60
N GLY A 475 27.67 -43.31 -23.29
CA GLY A 475 28.24 -44.52 -22.68
C GLY A 475 28.80 -44.48 -21.26
N ARG A 476 28.08 -45.20 -20.39
CA ARG A 476 28.55 -46.13 -19.34
C ARG A 476 28.84 -45.65 -17.92
N SER A 477 28.43 -46.56 -17.05
CA SER A 477 28.39 -46.56 -15.59
C SER A 477 29.50 -47.45 -15.00
N LYS A 478 29.72 -47.28 -13.68
CA LYS A 478 30.41 -48.15 -12.69
C LYS A 478 31.94 -47.99 -12.49
N ARG A 479 32.32 -47.62 -11.25
CA ARG A 479 32.84 -48.48 -10.14
C ARG A 479 34.00 -47.84 -9.34
N ILE A 480 33.70 -47.48 -8.07
CA ILE A 480 34.37 -47.85 -6.80
C ILE A 480 35.90 -48.04 -6.76
N ARG A 481 36.58 -47.24 -5.91
CA ARG A 481 37.55 -47.71 -4.88
C ARG A 481 37.84 -46.61 -3.82
N GLU A 482 37.50 -46.92 -2.58
CA GLU A 482 38.00 -46.36 -1.30
C GLU A 482 39.41 -46.94 -0.95
N PRO A 483 40.04 -46.68 0.23
CA PRO A 483 40.14 -45.48 1.10
C PRO A 483 41.59 -45.23 1.59
N ARG A 484 41.85 -44.20 2.43
CA ARG A 484 42.62 -44.35 3.70
C ARG A 484 42.66 -43.07 4.56
N GLU A 485 42.68 -43.34 5.86
CA GLU A 485 42.36 -42.55 7.04
C GLU A 485 43.51 -41.68 7.57
N GLY A 486 43.18 -40.75 8.49
CA GLY A 486 44.15 -40.07 9.36
C GLY A 486 43.58 -38.90 10.17
N HIS A 487 42.82 -39.20 11.23
CA HIS A 487 42.57 -38.30 12.39
C HIS A 487 43.86 -38.18 13.27
N PRO A 488 44.00 -37.28 14.29
CA PRO A 488 42.94 -36.62 15.06
C PRO A 488 43.17 -35.15 15.50
N CYS A 489 42.13 -34.63 16.16
CA CYS A 489 42.01 -33.39 16.94
C CYS A 489 42.91 -33.35 18.19
N PRO A 490 43.15 -32.17 18.79
CA PRO A 490 42.93 -32.06 20.23
C PRO A 490 42.18 -30.78 20.68
N ARG A 491 41.73 -30.81 21.94
CA ARG A 491 40.79 -29.91 22.62
C ARG A 491 41.51 -29.00 23.64
N ALA A 492 40.86 -27.87 23.97
CA ALA A 492 40.97 -26.97 25.15
C ALA A 492 42.15 -25.95 25.14
N THR A 493 41.93 -24.65 25.40
CA THR A 493 41.74 -24.01 26.73
C THR A 493 41.38 -22.52 26.61
N LYS A 494 41.02 -21.92 27.76
CA LYS A 494 40.46 -20.59 28.05
C LYS A 494 41.35 -19.36 27.76
N GLU A 495 40.66 -18.22 27.75
CA GLU A 495 41.01 -16.90 28.33
C GLU A 495 41.87 -15.86 27.56
N SER A 496 41.27 -14.65 27.55
CA SER A 496 41.85 -13.30 27.66
C SER A 496 42.66 -12.68 26.50
N ASP A 497 42.06 -11.60 26.00
CA ASP A 497 42.64 -10.27 25.76
C ASP A 497 43.79 -10.02 24.77
N ARG A 498 43.47 -9.06 23.88
CA ARG A 498 44.31 -8.04 23.22
C ARG A 498 45.37 -8.45 22.18
N SER A 499 45.06 -7.96 20.97
CA SER A 499 45.87 -7.06 20.12
C SER A 499 46.38 -7.61 18.78
N SER A 500 46.06 -6.81 17.76
CA SER A 500 46.75 -6.59 16.48
C SER A 500 47.08 -7.79 15.58
N ASN A 501 46.46 -7.82 14.40
CA ASN A 501 47.30 -7.70 13.20
C ASN A 501 46.58 -7.02 12.03
N ARG A 502 47.36 -6.20 11.32
CA ARG A 502 47.02 -5.44 10.11
C ARG A 502 47.31 -6.26 8.85
N ASN A 503 46.69 -5.80 7.77
CA ASN A 503 47.02 -5.99 6.34
C ASN A 503 46.52 -7.27 5.66
N ASP A 504 45.46 -7.11 4.85
CA ASP A 504 45.64 -7.12 3.39
C ASP A 504 44.79 -6.00 2.76
N ALA A 505 45.43 -5.22 1.90
CA ALA A 505 44.91 -3.99 1.33
C ALA A 505 44.15 -4.25 0.02
N ALA A 506 42.90 -3.79 -0.04
CA ALA A 506 42.18 -3.52 -1.28
C ALA A 506 41.99 -1.99 -1.42
N PRO A 507 42.09 -1.40 -2.63
CA PRO A 507 42.03 0.05 -2.78
C PRO A 507 40.58 0.53 -2.75
N GLY A 508 40.25 1.31 -1.73
CA GLY A 508 38.98 1.99 -1.57
C GLY A 508 38.84 2.42 -0.12
N ALA A 509 39.26 3.64 0.21
CA ALA A 509 39.13 4.17 1.56
C ALA A 509 37.67 4.00 2.04
N PRO A 510 37.41 3.44 3.23
CA PRO A 510 36.06 3.38 3.76
C PRO A 510 35.57 4.81 3.96
N CYS A 511 34.40 5.15 3.40
CA CYS A 511 33.65 6.33 3.80
C CYS A 511 33.54 6.28 5.34
N SER A 512 34.17 7.22 6.02
CA SER A 512 34.09 7.30 7.47
C SER A 512 32.70 7.85 7.81
N TYR A 513 31.88 7.04 8.48
CA TYR A 513 30.56 7.43 8.92
C TYR A 513 30.67 8.12 10.28
N HIS A 514 30.21 9.37 10.38
CA HIS A 514 30.18 10.10 11.63
C HIS A 514 28.75 10.35 12.08
N VAL A 515 28.48 10.14 13.38
CA VAL A 515 27.21 10.46 14.05
C VAL A 515 27.01 11.96 14.07
N VAL A 516 25.84 12.43 13.65
CA VAL A 516 25.42 13.83 13.78
C VAL A 516 24.03 13.85 14.42
N PRO A 517 23.71 14.80 15.33
CA PRO A 517 22.35 14.98 15.81
C PRO A 517 21.39 15.29 14.64
N PRO A 518 20.09 14.97 14.75
CA PRO A 518 19.14 15.22 13.69
C PRO A 518 19.13 16.73 13.35
N PRO A 519 18.97 17.11 12.07
CA PRO A 519 19.02 18.50 11.66
C PRO A 519 17.97 19.32 12.42
N THR A 520 18.40 20.42 13.06
CA THR A 520 17.54 21.30 13.87
C THR A 520 16.38 21.93 13.08
N GLY A 521 16.48 22.02 11.76
CA GLY A 521 15.40 22.49 10.87
C GLY A 521 14.42 21.41 10.42
N TRP A 522 14.74 20.12 10.57
CA TRP A 522 13.95 19.02 10.04
C TRP A 522 12.57 18.92 10.71
N LEU A 523 12.52 19.03 12.04
CA LEU A 523 11.26 19.06 12.80
C LEU A 523 10.40 20.28 12.44
N SER A 524 11.02 21.43 12.14
CA SER A 524 10.30 22.65 11.73
C SER A 524 9.73 22.54 10.32
N TRP A 525 10.47 21.91 9.42
CA TRP A 525 10.03 21.62 8.05
C TRP A 525 8.82 20.70 8.03
N VAL A 526 8.87 19.61 8.81
CA VAL A 526 7.73 18.71 9.03
C VAL A 526 6.53 19.44 9.63
N MET A 527 6.74 20.30 10.63
CA MET A 527 5.66 21.06 11.28
C MET A 527 4.85 21.90 10.31
N ASN A 528 5.52 22.64 9.41
CA ASN A 528 4.87 23.50 8.43
C ASN A 528 4.02 22.73 7.41
N ARG A 529 4.27 21.42 7.23
CA ARG A 529 3.49 20.57 6.33
C ARG A 529 2.33 19.86 7.01
N ASN A 530 2.47 19.53 8.29
CA ASN A 530 1.36 18.99 9.10
C ASN A 530 0.32 20.06 9.52
N SER A 531 0.61 21.35 9.32
CA SER A 531 -0.37 22.44 9.51
C SER A 531 -1.42 22.53 8.39
N GLY A 532 -1.30 21.74 7.32
CA GLY A 532 -2.36 21.54 6.34
C GLY A 532 -3.45 20.63 6.93
N ASP A 533 -4.40 21.24 7.63
CA ASP A 533 -5.36 20.60 8.54
C ASP A 533 -6.10 19.36 7.96
N PRO A 534 -5.70 18.12 8.32
CA PRO A 534 -6.49 16.91 8.02
C PRO A 534 -7.84 16.96 8.73
N ARG A 535 -7.98 17.77 9.79
CA ARG A 535 -9.23 17.95 10.52
C ARG A 535 -10.24 18.75 9.72
N ARG A 536 -9.92 19.44 8.61
CA ARG A 536 -10.97 20.00 7.74
C ARG A 536 -11.76 18.91 7.03
N VAL A 537 -11.10 17.87 6.53
CA VAL A 537 -11.75 16.72 5.88
C VAL A 537 -12.46 15.84 6.93
N VAL A 538 -11.81 15.56 8.06
CA VAL A 538 -12.41 14.79 9.17
C VAL A 538 -13.53 15.55 9.88
N SER A 539 -13.45 16.88 10.00
CA SER A 539 -14.52 17.74 10.54
C SER A 539 -15.70 17.83 9.60
N LEU A 540 -15.49 17.90 8.28
CA LEU A 540 -16.59 17.85 7.30
C LEU A 540 -17.32 16.50 7.42
N ALA A 541 -16.57 15.39 7.36
CA ALA A 541 -17.12 14.03 7.44
C ALA A 541 -17.82 13.74 8.78
N ARG A 542 -17.24 14.16 9.92
CA ARG A 542 -17.88 14.02 11.25
C ARG A 542 -19.10 14.93 11.41
N SER A 543 -19.11 16.13 10.82
CA SER A 543 -20.29 17.03 10.90
C SER A 543 -21.49 16.51 10.11
N LEU A 544 -21.25 15.72 9.05
CA LEU A 544 -22.30 15.14 8.19
C LEU A 544 -22.80 13.78 8.68
N SER A 545 -21.94 12.97 9.33
CA SER A 545 -22.32 11.72 10.00
C SER A 545 -23.25 11.92 11.21
N ALA A 546 -23.28 13.13 11.78
CA ALA A 546 -24.23 13.51 12.84
C ALA A 546 -25.70 13.67 12.34
N SER A 547 -25.94 13.54 11.04
CA SER A 547 -27.29 13.57 10.45
C SER A 547 -28.03 12.25 10.74
N ARG A 548 -28.92 12.25 11.73
CA ARG A 548 -29.81 11.10 12.00
C ARG A 548 -30.55 10.67 10.73
N PRO A 549 -30.72 9.36 10.48
CA PRO A 549 -31.52 8.89 9.36
C PRO A 549 -32.99 9.35 9.53
N PRO A 550 -33.71 9.63 8.43
CA PRO A 550 -35.11 10.02 8.51
C PRO A 550 -35.94 8.89 9.14
N PRO A 551 -37.01 9.21 9.92
CA PRO A 551 -37.80 8.20 10.59
C PRO A 551 -38.49 7.30 9.57
N ARG A 552 -38.48 5.98 9.84
CA ARG A 552 -39.14 4.95 9.02
C ARG A 552 -40.58 5.34 8.69
N GLN A 553 -40.89 5.55 7.42
CA GLN A 553 -42.27 5.61 6.95
C GLN A 553 -42.94 4.25 7.20
N LYS A 554 -43.98 4.25 8.03
CA LYS A 554 -44.85 3.09 8.23
C LYS A 554 -45.60 2.81 6.93
N PHE A 555 -45.27 1.71 6.26
CA PHE A 555 -46.09 1.18 5.17
C PHE A 555 -47.44 0.72 5.72
N THR A 556 -48.48 1.53 5.53
CA THR A 556 -49.87 1.09 5.67
C THR A 556 -50.24 0.17 4.51
N ARG A 557 -50.51 -1.10 4.85
CA ARG A 557 -50.91 -2.18 3.95
C ARG A 557 -52.30 -1.87 3.37
N VAL A 558 -52.38 -1.38 2.14
CA VAL A 558 -53.67 -1.24 1.43
C VAL A 558 -54.11 -2.60 0.93
N ARG A 559 -55.15 -3.17 1.56
CA ARG A 559 -55.89 -4.33 1.06
C ARG A 559 -56.79 -3.89 -0.09
N THR A 560 -56.54 -4.38 -1.30
CA THR A 560 -57.49 -4.31 -2.41
C THR A 560 -58.53 -5.45 -2.25
N ARG A 561 -59.81 -5.10 -2.26
CA ARG A 561 -60.94 -6.01 -2.53
C ARG A 561 -61.79 -5.38 -3.63
N PRO A 562 -62.25 -6.15 -4.63
CA PRO A 562 -63.01 -5.63 -5.75
C PRO A 562 -64.49 -5.46 -5.34
N LYS A 563 -65.15 -4.39 -5.80
CA LYS A 563 -66.61 -4.29 -5.72
C LYS A 563 -67.23 -3.90 -7.05
N ALA A 564 -68.26 -4.67 -7.36
CA ALA A 564 -69.06 -4.69 -8.56
C ALA A 564 -69.84 -3.40 -8.81
N SER A 565 -70.08 -3.15 -10.09
CA SER A 565 -70.96 -2.15 -10.66
C SER A 565 -72.44 -2.52 -10.45
N ARG A 566 -73.22 -1.58 -9.90
CA ARG A 566 -74.68 -1.55 -10.05
C ARG A 566 -75.18 -0.11 -10.15
N LYS A 567 -75.80 0.20 -11.29
CA LYS A 567 -76.60 1.40 -11.58
C LYS A 567 -77.84 1.46 -10.66
N ARG A 568 -78.21 2.67 -10.20
CA ARG A 568 -79.56 3.26 -10.40
C ARG A 568 -79.69 4.68 -9.80
N LEU A 569 -80.00 5.62 -10.69
CA LEU A 569 -81.09 6.63 -10.68
C LEU A 569 -81.54 7.28 -9.35
N SER A 570 -81.44 8.62 -9.32
CA SER A 570 -82.30 9.56 -8.57
C SER A 570 -82.15 10.95 -9.23
N THR A 571 -83.00 11.37 -10.19
CA THR A 571 -84.19 12.23 -10.04
C THR A 571 -84.10 13.37 -9.03
N GLY A 572 -84.26 14.61 -9.53
CA GLY A 572 -85.11 15.63 -8.88
C GLY A 572 -84.44 16.95 -8.46
N LYS A 573 -84.61 17.98 -9.31
CA LYS A 573 -85.00 19.40 -9.06
C LYS A 573 -84.52 20.08 -7.75
N GLY A 574 -84.02 21.31 -7.75
CA GLY A 574 -83.94 22.37 -8.76
C GLY A 574 -83.80 23.76 -8.08
N SER A 575 -83.39 24.76 -8.89
CA SER A 575 -83.50 26.23 -8.67
C SER A 575 -82.65 26.85 -7.54
N ARG A 576 -82.06 28.05 -7.66
CA ARG A 576 -82.01 29.10 -8.70
C ARG A 576 -80.96 30.16 -8.29
N MET A 577 -80.45 30.88 -9.29
CA MET A 577 -80.09 32.32 -9.33
C MET A 577 -78.77 32.83 -8.70
N ASP A 578 -77.82 33.10 -9.61
CA ASP A 578 -77.45 34.42 -10.18
C ASP A 578 -76.80 35.56 -9.35
N ALA A 579 -75.93 36.24 -10.12
CA ALA A 579 -75.31 37.56 -9.99
C ALA A 579 -73.97 37.60 -9.22
N ARG A 580 -72.86 38.08 -9.80
CA ARG A 580 -72.60 38.80 -11.06
C ARG A 580 -71.16 38.59 -11.50
#